data_AF-A0A397UPC1-F1
#
_entry.id   AF-A0A397UPC1-F1
#
_cell.length_a   1.000
_cell.length_b   1.000
_cell.length_c   1.000
_cell.angle_alpha   90.00
_cell.angle_beta   90.00
_cell.angle_gamma   90.00
#
_symmetry.space_group_name_H-M   'P 1'
#
loop_
_entity.id
_entity.type
_entity.pdbx_description
1 polymer ?
#
loop_
_entity_poly.entity_id
_entity_poly.type
_entity_poly.pdbx_seq_one_letter_code
_entity_poly.pdbx_strand_id
1 'polypeptide(L)'
;MLVACELILEELAKYLETFLIESNAHWLRLHFNRIYQKSFQNKNILKLQKWCNDILIKNPNKVFESEDFTSLQENALISLIERDDLQMEEVKIWNYIIKWGIAQNPGLSSNPEDWSDGNILALKSTLKNCLPLIRYFQMLGGDIYDHVKPYKKILEENLWDDLIKRYMTPDRPISSVVLPPRVILTQELPHRLTEPFSNVINEEHAAEIASWIDKKADTYSMTNNPYEFKLLLRGSKDGFTRDSFWDLCDNQKHLVIVIKVKDSDKILGGYNPVGWDKGFFDGYKICKELYFLIEKWCCTNFYFKSCKMYNRSDLLF
;
A
#
# COMPACT_ATOMS: atom_id res chain seq x y z
N MET A 1 10.18 12.70 16.40
CA MET A 1 10.84 12.81 15.08
C MET A 1 10.66 14.20 14.50
N LEU A 2 9.45 14.66 14.17
CA LEU A 2 9.23 16.01 13.60
C LEU A 2 9.86 17.14 14.42
N VAL A 3 9.67 17.14 15.74
CA VAL A 3 10.33 18.10 16.65
C VAL A 3 11.85 18.01 16.59
N ALA A 4 12.43 16.80 16.47
CA ALA A 4 13.87 16.63 16.32
C ALA A 4 14.37 17.20 14.98
N CYS A 5 13.59 17.05 13.91
CA CYS A 5 13.89 17.68 12.61
C CYS A 5 13.78 19.22 12.67
N GLU A 6 12.78 19.76 13.38
CA GLU A 6 12.59 21.21 13.57
C GLU A 6 13.71 21.83 14.41
N LEU A 7 14.19 21.12 15.42
CA LEU A 7 15.31 21.53 16.27
C LEU A 7 16.68 21.21 15.68
N ILE A 8 16.75 20.71 14.42
CA ILE A 8 17.99 20.38 13.70
C ILE A 8 18.84 19.34 14.47
N LEU A 9 18.18 18.43 15.20
CA LEU A 9 18.82 17.32 15.89
C LEU A 9 18.96 16.13 14.92
N GLU A 10 19.85 16.27 13.94
CA GLU A 10 19.94 15.35 12.80
C GLU A 10 20.19 13.89 13.19
N GLU A 11 21.10 13.63 14.12
CA GLU A 11 21.41 12.27 14.56
C GLU A 11 20.20 11.60 15.24
N LEU A 12 19.50 12.36 16.09
CA LEU A 12 18.28 11.90 16.74
C LEU A 12 17.17 11.67 15.72
N ALA A 13 17.00 12.56 14.72
CA ALA A 13 16.02 12.39 13.66
C ALA A 13 16.30 11.11 12.84
N LYS A 14 17.55 10.90 12.42
CA LYS A 14 17.98 9.71 11.67
C LYS A 14 17.78 8.42 12.48
N TYR A 15 18.10 8.44 13.77
CA TYR A 15 17.85 7.32 14.68
C TYR A 15 16.35 7.01 14.79
N LEU A 16 15.52 8.03 15.02
CA LEU A 16 14.07 7.87 15.15
C LEU A 16 13.40 7.40 13.85
N GLU A 17 13.84 7.86 12.67
CA GLU A 17 13.36 7.34 11.38
C GLU A 17 13.63 5.84 11.26
N THR A 18 14.87 5.44 11.53
CA THR A 18 15.30 4.04 11.43
C THR A 18 14.52 3.17 12.42
N PHE A 19 14.41 3.61 13.67
CA PHE A 19 13.63 2.92 14.70
C PHE A 19 12.14 2.79 14.33
N LEU A 20 11.52 3.84 13.79
CA LEU A 20 10.12 3.80 13.35
C LEU A 20 9.93 2.79 12.22
N ILE A 21 10.81 2.78 11.23
CA ILE A 21 10.74 1.86 10.09
C ILE A 21 10.91 0.40 10.54
N GLU A 22 11.94 0.12 11.35
CA GLU A 22 12.30 -1.25 11.72
C GLU A 22 11.37 -1.83 12.80
N SER A 23 11.03 -1.04 13.81
CA SER A 23 10.28 -1.52 14.98
C SER A 23 8.77 -1.30 14.87
N ASN A 24 8.31 -0.38 14.01
CA ASN A 24 6.90 0.03 13.94
C ASN A 24 6.32 0.00 12.52
N ALA A 25 6.90 -0.79 11.60
CA ALA A 25 6.42 -0.92 10.22
C ALA A 25 4.91 -1.20 10.11
N HIS A 26 4.36 -2.04 10.99
CA HIS A 26 2.92 -2.34 11.00
C HIS A 26 2.08 -1.11 11.31
N TRP A 27 2.40 -0.38 12.38
CA TRP A 27 1.75 0.90 12.70
C TRP A 27 1.90 1.92 11.56
N LEU A 28 3.08 1.95 10.92
CA LEU A 28 3.30 2.83 9.77
C LEU A 28 2.39 2.49 8.58
N ARG A 29 2.12 1.20 8.34
CA ARG A 29 1.20 0.75 7.28
C ARG A 29 -0.26 1.07 7.59
N LEU A 30 -0.68 0.92 8.85
CA LEU A 30 -2.05 1.26 9.29
C LEU A 30 -2.35 2.75 9.14
N HIS A 31 -1.35 3.61 9.31
CA HIS A 31 -1.49 5.07 9.23
C HIS A 31 -0.83 5.67 7.98
N PHE A 32 -0.72 4.88 6.91
CA PHE A 32 0.11 5.18 5.75
C PHE A 32 -0.15 6.57 5.16
N ASN A 33 -1.40 6.92 4.86
CA ASN A 33 -1.75 8.18 4.21
C ASN A 33 -1.31 9.40 5.03
N ARG A 34 -1.56 9.36 6.35
CA ARG A 34 -1.15 10.41 7.27
C ARG A 34 0.38 10.51 7.37
N ILE A 35 1.06 9.37 7.42
CA ILE A 35 2.52 9.32 7.50
C ILE A 35 3.15 9.83 6.22
N TYR A 36 2.60 9.43 5.07
CA TYR A 36 3.02 9.89 3.77
C TYR A 36 2.90 11.42 3.69
N GLN A 37 1.71 11.97 3.94
CA GLN A 37 1.52 13.43 3.97
C GLN A 37 2.50 14.13 4.93
N LYS A 38 2.67 13.59 6.15
CA LYS A 38 3.53 14.19 7.19
C LYS A 38 5.02 14.11 6.86
N SER A 39 5.48 13.01 6.26
CA SER A 39 6.90 12.84 5.92
C SER A 39 7.32 13.82 4.83
N PHE A 40 6.44 14.14 3.88
CA PHE A 40 6.73 15.09 2.82
C PHE A 40 6.60 16.56 3.25
N GLN A 41 6.01 16.88 4.41
CA GLN A 41 6.05 18.27 4.94
C GLN A 41 7.47 18.70 5.33
N ASN A 42 8.37 17.75 5.57
CA ASN A 42 9.72 18.02 6.02
C ASN A 42 10.75 17.34 5.11
N LYS A 43 11.54 18.15 4.41
CA LYS A 43 12.54 17.69 3.44
C LYS A 43 13.66 16.83 4.06
N ASN A 44 13.82 16.84 5.38
CA ASN A 44 14.89 16.14 6.07
C ASN A 44 14.55 14.67 6.39
N ILE A 45 13.31 14.22 6.13
CA ILE A 45 12.82 12.89 6.53
C ILE A 45 12.95 11.86 5.40
N LEU A 46 14.17 11.71 4.88
CA LEU A 46 14.40 11.02 3.60
C LEU A 46 14.22 9.50 3.67
N LYS A 47 14.57 8.82 4.77
CA LYS A 47 14.42 7.35 4.86
C LYS A 47 12.95 6.97 4.96
N LEU A 48 12.15 7.72 5.72
CA LEU A 48 10.71 7.47 5.82
C LEU A 48 9.99 7.78 4.50
N GLN A 49 10.36 8.86 3.81
CA GLN A 49 9.84 9.16 2.47
C GLN A 49 10.16 8.02 1.50
N LYS A 50 11.41 7.53 1.51
CA LYS A 50 11.82 6.37 0.69
C LYS A 50 11.00 5.12 1.04
N TRP A 51 10.88 4.79 2.33
CA TRP A 51 10.07 3.64 2.79
C TRP A 51 8.62 3.74 2.33
N CYS A 52 8.01 4.93 2.39
CA CYS A 52 6.65 5.12 1.90
C CYS A 52 6.57 4.93 0.40
N ASN A 53 7.51 5.53 -0.34
CA ASN A 53 7.56 5.41 -1.79
C ASN A 53 7.75 3.96 -2.24
N ASP A 54 8.57 3.17 -1.55
CA ASP A 54 8.80 1.75 -1.87
C ASP A 54 7.50 0.91 -1.73
N ILE A 55 6.60 1.29 -0.81
CA ILE A 55 5.26 0.69 -0.70
C ILE A 55 4.37 1.11 -1.87
N LEU A 56 4.48 2.36 -2.30
CA LEU A 56 3.67 2.94 -3.37
C LEU A 56 3.99 2.39 -4.74
N ILE A 57 5.25 2.02 -5.01
CA ILE A 57 5.61 1.29 -6.23
C ILE A 57 4.67 0.09 -6.42
N LYS A 58 4.44 -0.68 -5.36
CA LYS A 58 3.67 -1.94 -5.44
C LYS A 58 2.16 -1.74 -5.43
N ASN A 59 1.68 -0.64 -4.86
CA ASN A 59 0.25 -0.40 -4.73
C ASN A 59 -0.04 1.12 -4.74
N PRO A 60 0.07 1.78 -5.91
CA PRO A 60 -0.12 3.22 -6.00
C PRO A 60 -1.56 3.63 -5.71
N ASN A 61 -2.52 2.74 -6.00
CA ASN A 61 -3.93 2.96 -5.73
C ASN A 61 -4.22 3.29 -4.27
N LYS A 62 -3.42 2.78 -3.30
CA LYS A 62 -3.57 3.14 -1.87
C LYS A 62 -3.55 4.64 -1.60
N VAL A 63 -2.78 5.42 -2.37
CA VAL A 63 -2.74 6.88 -2.22
C VAL A 63 -3.67 7.56 -3.19
N PHE A 64 -3.66 7.16 -4.47
CA PHE A 64 -4.46 7.82 -5.49
C PHE A 64 -5.98 7.67 -5.25
N GLU A 65 -6.43 6.50 -4.80
CA GLU A 65 -7.84 6.23 -4.49
C GLU A 65 -8.23 6.63 -3.05
N SER A 66 -7.29 7.17 -2.27
CA SER A 66 -7.58 7.68 -0.92
C SER A 66 -8.53 8.87 -0.96
N GLU A 67 -9.46 8.94 0.00
CA GLU A 67 -10.31 10.11 0.22
C GLU A 67 -9.50 11.39 0.45
N ASP A 68 -8.34 11.26 1.10
CA ASP A 68 -7.44 12.37 1.42
C ASP A 68 -6.48 12.75 0.27
N PHE A 69 -6.60 12.13 -0.92
CA PHE A 69 -5.68 12.36 -2.03
C PHE A 69 -5.62 13.83 -2.43
N THR A 70 -6.77 14.51 -2.51
CA THR A 70 -6.84 15.93 -2.87
C THR A 70 -6.24 16.85 -1.82
N SER A 71 -5.96 16.36 -0.61
CA SER A 71 -5.26 17.11 0.44
C SER A 71 -3.75 16.90 0.45
N LEU A 72 -3.23 16.11 -0.50
CA LEU A 72 -1.81 15.85 -0.62
C LEU A 72 -1.05 17.14 -0.96
N GLN A 73 0.11 17.35 -0.33
CA GLN A 73 0.97 18.48 -0.66
C GLN A 73 1.60 18.31 -2.04
N GLU A 74 1.81 19.41 -2.75
CA GLU A 74 2.34 19.41 -4.12
C GLU A 74 3.67 18.66 -4.24
N ASN A 75 4.58 18.82 -3.28
CA ASN A 75 5.87 18.14 -3.29
C ASN A 75 5.75 16.61 -3.15
N ALA A 76 4.77 16.13 -2.39
CA ALA A 76 4.47 14.71 -2.30
C ALA A 76 3.90 14.21 -3.63
N LEU A 77 2.96 14.94 -4.24
CA LEU A 77 2.41 14.61 -5.55
C LEU A 77 3.51 14.54 -6.62
N ILE A 78 4.38 15.55 -6.69
CA ILE A 78 5.56 15.59 -7.57
C ILE A 78 6.41 14.34 -7.37
N SER A 79 6.72 13.99 -6.11
CA SER A 79 7.55 12.83 -5.78
C SER A 79 6.94 11.48 -6.22
N LEU A 80 5.62 11.40 -6.39
CA LEU A 80 4.95 10.22 -6.94
C LEU A 80 5.10 10.17 -8.45
N ILE A 81 4.72 11.25 -9.12
CA ILE A 81 4.55 11.27 -10.57
C ILE A 81 5.88 11.35 -11.31
N GLU A 82 6.96 11.83 -10.66
CA GLU A 82 8.32 11.84 -11.22
C GLU A 82 8.91 10.43 -11.36
N ARG A 83 8.44 9.44 -10.58
CA ARG A 83 9.05 8.10 -10.52
C ARG A 83 8.93 7.31 -11.81
N ASP A 84 10.04 6.78 -12.31
CA ASP A 84 10.01 5.87 -13.47
C ASP A 84 9.33 4.52 -13.19
N ASP A 85 9.29 4.07 -11.94
CA ASP A 85 8.76 2.76 -11.53
C ASP A 85 7.34 2.81 -10.96
N LEU A 86 6.61 3.92 -11.11
CA LEU A 86 5.22 4.03 -10.67
C LEU A 86 4.32 3.10 -11.50
N GLN A 87 3.69 2.12 -10.86
CA GLN A 87 2.87 1.09 -11.50
C GLN A 87 1.43 1.58 -11.82
N MET A 88 1.31 2.55 -12.71
CA MET A 88 0.01 3.12 -13.11
C MET A 88 0.03 3.62 -14.56
N GLU A 89 -1.07 3.43 -15.27
CA GLU A 89 -1.28 3.98 -16.63
C GLU A 89 -1.23 5.51 -16.61
N GLU A 90 -0.58 6.12 -17.61
CA GLU A 90 -0.42 7.57 -17.68
C GLU A 90 -1.76 8.32 -17.70
N VAL A 91 -2.80 7.78 -18.37
CA VAL A 91 -4.14 8.39 -18.37
C VAL A 91 -4.76 8.45 -16.97
N LYS A 92 -4.53 7.43 -16.13
CA LYS A 92 -5.00 7.43 -14.74
C LYS A 92 -4.27 8.49 -13.92
N ILE A 93 -2.95 8.59 -14.09
CA ILE A 93 -2.13 9.62 -13.42
C ILE A 93 -2.63 11.02 -13.81
N TRP A 94 -2.85 11.26 -15.10
CA TRP A 94 -3.43 12.51 -15.60
C TRP A 94 -4.76 12.85 -14.93
N ASN A 95 -5.71 11.90 -14.92
CA ASN A 95 -7.03 12.10 -14.31
C ASN A 95 -6.91 12.47 -12.82
N TYR A 96 -6.00 11.84 -12.08
CA TYR A 96 -5.75 12.19 -10.68
C TYR A 96 -5.10 13.57 -10.51
N ILE A 97 -4.15 13.96 -11.36
CA ILE A 97 -3.54 15.29 -11.30
C ILE A 97 -4.58 16.38 -11.56
N ILE A 98 -5.45 16.18 -12.55
CA ILE A 98 -6.56 17.11 -12.82
C ILE A 98 -7.51 17.18 -11.62
N LYS A 99 -7.91 16.04 -11.05
CA LYS A 99 -8.73 15.99 -9.83
C LYS A 99 -8.08 16.76 -8.67
N TRP A 100 -6.78 16.57 -8.46
CA TRP A 100 -6.02 17.29 -7.43
C TRP A 100 -5.98 18.79 -7.71
N GLY A 101 -5.65 19.20 -8.93
CA GLY A 101 -5.55 20.61 -9.33
C GLY A 101 -6.88 21.35 -9.20
N ILE A 102 -7.99 20.72 -9.57
CA ILE A 102 -9.34 21.29 -9.40
C ILE A 102 -9.63 21.49 -7.90
N ALA A 103 -9.31 20.51 -7.06
CA ALA A 103 -9.53 20.61 -5.62
C ALA A 103 -8.69 21.72 -4.93
N GLN A 104 -7.51 22.05 -5.47
CA GLN A 104 -6.69 23.17 -4.98
C GLN A 104 -7.22 24.56 -5.37
N ASN A 105 -8.23 24.65 -6.23
CA ASN A 105 -8.78 25.89 -6.73
C ASN A 105 -10.30 25.96 -6.42
N PRO A 106 -10.67 26.34 -5.18
CA PRO A 106 -12.07 26.39 -4.77
C PRO A 106 -12.88 27.31 -5.69
N GLY A 107 -13.96 26.77 -6.28
CA GLY A 107 -14.83 27.50 -7.21
C GLY A 107 -14.65 27.14 -8.68
N LEU A 108 -13.66 26.31 -9.04
CA LEU A 108 -13.65 25.67 -10.36
C LEU A 108 -14.81 24.69 -10.49
N SER A 109 -15.54 24.77 -11.60
CA SER A 109 -16.50 23.72 -11.97
C SER A 109 -15.76 22.43 -12.34
N SER A 110 -16.43 21.30 -12.21
CA SER A 110 -15.89 20.01 -12.68
C SER A 110 -15.84 19.91 -14.21
N ASN A 111 -16.64 20.71 -14.93
CA ASN A 111 -16.70 20.71 -16.39
C ASN A 111 -15.77 21.80 -16.97
N PRO A 112 -14.73 21.42 -17.74
CA PRO A 112 -13.76 22.37 -18.30
C PRO A 112 -14.36 23.35 -19.32
N GLU A 113 -15.49 23.01 -19.94
CA GLU A 113 -16.17 23.86 -20.91
C GLU A 113 -16.72 25.16 -20.28
N ASP A 114 -17.00 25.13 -18.97
CA ASP A 114 -17.56 26.27 -18.23
C ASP A 114 -16.46 27.22 -17.71
N TRP A 115 -15.19 26.96 -18.01
CA TRP A 115 -14.08 27.69 -17.42
C TRP A 115 -13.80 29.02 -18.14
N SER A 116 -13.75 30.09 -17.34
CA SER A 116 -13.20 31.37 -17.78
C SER A 116 -11.69 31.29 -18.03
N ASP A 117 -11.12 32.28 -18.74
CA ASP A 117 -9.67 32.36 -18.92
C ASP A 117 -8.93 32.49 -17.57
N GLY A 118 -9.54 33.14 -16.58
CA GLY A 118 -9.02 33.20 -15.22
C GLY A 118 -8.96 31.83 -14.53
N ASN A 119 -10.00 31.01 -14.72
CA ASN A 119 -10.06 29.63 -14.20
C ASN A 119 -8.95 28.76 -14.82
N ILE A 120 -8.75 28.88 -16.13
CA ILE A 120 -7.71 28.16 -16.86
C ILE A 120 -6.31 28.56 -16.35
N LEU A 121 -6.07 29.86 -16.18
CA LEU A 121 -4.80 30.38 -15.66
C LEU A 121 -4.54 29.92 -14.22
N ALA A 122 -5.57 29.89 -13.37
CA ALA A 122 -5.47 29.41 -12.00
C ALA A 122 -5.02 27.94 -11.96
N LEU A 123 -5.71 27.06 -12.72
CA LEU A 123 -5.33 25.65 -12.79
C LEU A 123 -3.94 25.44 -13.40
N LYS A 124 -3.61 26.17 -14.48
CA LYS A 124 -2.28 26.12 -15.11
C LYS A 124 -1.18 26.51 -14.12
N SER A 125 -1.42 27.53 -13.30
CA SER A 125 -0.49 27.96 -12.25
C SER A 125 -0.31 26.87 -11.19
N THR A 126 -1.41 26.30 -10.69
CA THR A 126 -1.38 25.20 -9.70
C THR A 126 -0.66 23.96 -10.20
N LEU A 127 -0.87 23.58 -11.46
CA LEU A 127 -0.30 22.36 -12.02
C LEU A 127 1.07 22.57 -12.69
N LYS A 128 1.64 23.79 -12.64
CA LYS A 128 2.86 24.17 -13.36
C LYS A 128 4.02 23.20 -13.16
N ASN A 129 4.22 22.68 -11.94
CA ASN A 129 5.31 21.76 -11.64
C ASN A 129 4.94 20.29 -11.92
N CYS A 130 3.65 19.98 -12.05
CA CYS A 130 3.16 18.62 -12.30
C CYS A 130 3.04 18.32 -13.80
N LEU A 131 2.58 19.30 -14.61
CA LEU A 131 2.36 19.12 -16.05
C LEU A 131 3.61 18.64 -16.81
N PRO A 132 4.83 19.12 -16.53
CA PRO A 132 6.05 18.66 -17.20
C PRO A 132 6.43 17.21 -16.87
N LEU A 133 5.87 16.62 -15.81
CA LEU A 133 6.19 15.27 -15.35
C LEU A 133 5.28 14.19 -15.95
N ILE A 134 4.27 14.60 -16.72
CA ILE A 134 3.35 13.68 -17.39
C ILE A 134 3.95 13.17 -18.70
N ARG A 135 3.90 11.84 -18.91
CA ARG A 135 4.43 11.21 -20.11
C ARG A 135 3.38 11.19 -21.24
N TYR A 136 2.96 12.36 -21.72
CA TYR A 136 1.89 12.48 -22.72
C TYR A 136 2.08 11.61 -23.96
N PHE A 137 3.32 11.50 -24.45
CA PHE A 137 3.66 10.69 -25.63
C PHE A 137 3.59 9.17 -25.40
N GLN A 138 3.31 8.73 -24.18
CA GLN A 138 3.13 7.32 -23.79
C GLN A 138 1.65 6.99 -23.53
N MET A 139 0.75 7.96 -23.63
CA MET A 139 -0.70 7.73 -23.58
C MET A 139 -1.20 7.19 -24.93
N LEU A 140 -2.37 6.56 -24.93
CA LEU A 140 -3.04 6.17 -26.18
C LEU A 140 -3.72 7.40 -26.81
N GLY A 141 -3.88 7.38 -28.14
CA GLY A 141 -4.51 8.50 -28.85
C GLY A 141 -5.95 8.76 -28.42
N GLY A 142 -6.71 7.70 -28.11
CA GLY A 142 -8.05 7.82 -27.52
C GLY A 142 -8.03 8.55 -26.18
N ASP A 143 -7.11 8.16 -25.29
CA ASP A 143 -6.96 8.79 -23.98
C ASP A 143 -6.60 10.28 -24.09
N ILE A 144 -5.70 10.65 -25.02
CA ILE A 144 -5.38 12.05 -25.30
C ILE A 144 -6.63 12.82 -25.74
N TYR A 145 -7.43 12.23 -26.63
CA TYR A 145 -8.62 12.87 -27.17
C TYR A 145 -9.72 13.04 -26.12
N ASP A 146 -9.96 12.02 -25.29
CA ASP A 146 -11.06 12.00 -24.33
C ASP A 146 -10.71 12.73 -23.03
N HIS A 147 -9.48 12.56 -22.54
CA HIS A 147 -9.07 13.04 -21.22
C HIS A 147 -8.18 14.28 -21.24
N VAL A 148 -7.31 14.44 -22.23
CA VAL A 148 -6.34 15.57 -22.26
C VAL A 148 -6.88 16.75 -23.06
N LYS A 149 -7.54 16.50 -24.21
CA LYS A 149 -8.13 17.53 -25.08
C LYS A 149 -9.03 18.54 -24.35
N PRO A 150 -9.91 18.15 -23.40
CA PRO A 150 -10.77 19.12 -22.71
C PRO A 150 -9.96 20.19 -21.97
N TYR A 151 -8.75 19.86 -21.55
CA TYR A 151 -7.86 20.74 -20.80
C TYR A 151 -6.75 21.33 -21.68
N LYS A 152 -6.78 21.21 -23.01
CA LYS A 152 -5.68 21.63 -23.90
C LYS A 152 -5.13 23.06 -23.63
N LYS A 153 -5.98 23.97 -23.13
CA LYS A 153 -5.61 25.36 -22.82
C LYS A 153 -4.65 25.51 -21.63
N ILE A 154 -4.53 24.51 -20.74
CA ILE A 154 -3.56 24.55 -19.65
C ILE A 154 -2.17 24.06 -20.07
N LEU A 155 -2.07 23.38 -21.22
CA LEU A 155 -0.81 22.83 -21.72
C LEU A 155 0.12 23.95 -22.21
N GLU A 156 1.37 23.59 -22.46
CA GLU A 156 2.30 24.45 -23.19
C GLU A 156 1.88 24.58 -24.65
N GLU A 157 2.10 25.76 -25.22
CA GLU A 157 1.58 26.14 -26.54
C GLU A 157 1.95 25.13 -27.64
N ASN A 158 3.20 24.64 -27.62
CA ASN A 158 3.71 23.70 -28.61
C ASN A 158 3.36 22.23 -28.30
N LEU A 159 2.98 21.90 -27.07
CA LEU A 159 2.80 20.51 -26.64
C LEU A 159 1.60 19.87 -27.34
N TRP A 160 0.49 20.59 -27.46
CA TRP A 160 -0.69 20.08 -28.13
C TRP A 160 -0.42 19.78 -29.62
N ASP A 161 0.24 20.71 -30.31
CA ASP A 161 0.57 20.54 -31.72
C ASP A 161 1.57 19.40 -31.94
N ASP A 162 2.56 19.25 -31.06
CA ASP A 162 3.51 18.15 -31.10
C ASP A 162 2.85 16.80 -30.82
N LEU A 163 1.86 16.73 -29.92
CA LEU A 163 1.07 15.52 -29.68
C LEU A 163 0.32 15.12 -30.95
N ILE A 164 -0.44 16.05 -31.55
CA ILE A 164 -1.16 15.79 -32.81
C ILE A 164 -0.19 15.37 -33.92
N LYS A 165 0.94 16.07 -34.05
CA LYS A 165 1.97 15.77 -35.05
C LYS A 165 2.57 14.38 -34.87
N ARG A 166 2.79 13.93 -33.64
CA ARG A 166 3.31 12.58 -33.34
C ARG A 166 2.34 11.49 -33.77
N TYR A 167 1.04 11.68 -33.60
CA TYR A 167 0.02 10.72 -34.04
C TYR A 167 -0.20 10.73 -35.55
N MET A 168 -0.17 11.90 -36.18
CA MET A 168 -0.47 12.04 -37.61
C MET A 168 0.74 11.75 -38.51
N THR A 169 1.95 12.10 -38.05
CA THR A 169 3.20 12.01 -38.80
C THR A 169 4.36 11.61 -37.89
N PRO A 170 4.47 10.33 -37.49
CA PRO A 170 5.42 9.89 -36.45
C PRO A 170 6.89 10.11 -36.81
N ASP A 171 7.24 10.20 -38.10
CA ASP A 171 8.61 10.40 -38.59
C ASP A 171 9.09 11.85 -38.51
N ARG A 172 8.19 12.81 -38.25
CA ARG A 172 8.57 14.23 -38.19
C ARG A 172 9.12 14.59 -36.80
N PRO A 173 10.15 15.45 -36.73
CA PRO A 173 10.68 15.90 -35.46
C PRO A 173 9.65 16.75 -34.71
N ILE A 174 9.62 16.61 -33.39
CA ILE A 174 8.83 17.42 -32.45
C ILE A 174 9.76 18.26 -31.57
N SER A 175 9.27 19.36 -31.05
CA SER A 175 10.05 20.28 -30.20
C SER A 175 9.95 19.95 -28.70
N SER A 176 8.87 19.29 -28.32
CA SER A 176 8.56 18.91 -26.94
C SER A 176 9.53 17.87 -26.40
N VAL A 177 9.84 17.99 -25.10
CA VAL A 177 10.61 16.97 -24.38
C VAL A 177 9.76 15.70 -24.26
N VAL A 178 10.31 14.59 -24.73
CA VAL A 178 9.66 13.27 -24.64
C VAL A 178 10.22 12.53 -23.43
N LEU A 179 9.38 12.33 -22.42
CA LEU A 179 9.74 11.47 -21.29
C LEU A 179 9.70 9.99 -21.71
N PRO A 180 10.69 9.18 -21.28
CA PRO A 180 10.71 7.74 -21.56
C PRO A 180 9.53 7.06 -20.88
N PRO A 181 9.02 5.91 -21.38
CA PRO A 181 7.94 5.17 -20.73
C PRO A 181 8.31 4.77 -19.29
N ARG A 182 7.30 4.70 -18.39
CA ARG A 182 7.51 4.12 -17.06
C ARG A 182 7.96 2.67 -17.17
N VAL A 183 8.88 2.28 -16.31
CA VAL A 183 9.24 0.88 -16.08
C VAL A 183 8.07 0.24 -15.35
N ILE A 184 7.12 -0.26 -16.12
CA ILE A 184 6.09 -1.16 -15.59
C ILE A 184 6.85 -2.43 -15.21
N LEU A 185 6.95 -2.66 -13.90
CA LEU A 185 7.33 -3.96 -13.41
C LEU A 185 6.16 -4.83 -13.83
N THR A 186 6.30 -5.55 -14.94
CA THR A 186 5.53 -6.78 -15.10
C THR A 186 5.83 -7.55 -13.83
N GLN A 187 4.87 -7.55 -12.90
CA GLN A 187 4.81 -8.53 -11.87
C GLN A 187 4.59 -9.86 -12.60
N GLU A 188 5.66 -10.40 -13.18
CA GLU A 188 6.07 -11.72 -12.74
C GLU A 188 6.46 -11.53 -11.28
N LEU A 189 5.44 -11.38 -10.42
CA LEU A 189 5.53 -11.93 -9.07
C LEU A 189 6.16 -13.30 -9.31
N PRO A 190 7.28 -13.64 -8.66
CA PRO A 190 7.93 -14.92 -8.88
C PRO A 190 6.79 -15.92 -8.86
N HIS A 191 6.59 -16.61 -9.99
CA HIS A 191 5.53 -17.60 -10.15
C HIS A 191 5.59 -18.36 -8.85
N ARG A 192 4.62 -18.14 -7.94
CA ARG A 192 4.74 -18.64 -6.57
C ARG A 192 4.98 -20.11 -6.80
N LEU A 193 6.20 -20.57 -6.52
CA LEU A 193 6.59 -21.93 -6.84
C LEU A 193 5.47 -22.74 -6.22
N THR A 194 4.97 -23.68 -7.01
CA THR A 194 3.75 -24.49 -6.85
C THR A 194 3.74 -25.35 -5.58
N GLU A 195 4.49 -24.94 -4.56
CA GLU A 195 4.40 -25.41 -3.20
C GLU A 195 3.47 -24.48 -2.41
N PRO A 196 2.28 -24.98 -2.01
CA PRO A 196 1.42 -24.24 -1.12
C PRO A 196 2.15 -23.95 0.20
N PHE A 197 2.12 -22.69 0.65
CA PHE A 197 2.65 -22.29 1.96
C PHE A 197 1.91 -23.00 3.13
N SER A 198 0.74 -23.56 2.85
CA SER A 198 -0.09 -24.31 3.79
C SER A 198 -0.97 -25.34 3.07
N ASN A 199 -1.15 -26.51 3.67
CA ASN A 199 -2.12 -27.52 3.19
C ASN A 199 -3.53 -27.29 3.76
N VAL A 200 -3.70 -26.30 4.65
CA VAL A 200 -4.98 -26.04 5.34
C VAL A 200 -5.63 -24.75 4.85
N ILE A 201 -4.85 -23.71 4.56
CA ILE A 201 -5.36 -22.44 4.03
C ILE A 201 -4.79 -22.16 2.64
N ASN A 202 -5.61 -21.53 1.80
CA ASN A 202 -5.23 -21.05 0.48
C ASN A 202 -5.01 -19.53 0.53
N GLU A 203 -4.75 -18.93 -0.63
CA GLU A 203 -4.50 -17.49 -0.76
C GLU A 203 -5.72 -16.61 -0.44
N GLU A 204 -6.93 -17.11 -0.68
CA GLU A 204 -8.16 -16.40 -0.34
C GLU A 204 -8.32 -16.31 1.18
N HIS A 205 -8.12 -17.42 1.90
CA HIS A 205 -8.09 -17.43 3.35
C HIS A 205 -6.98 -16.53 3.91
N ALA A 206 -5.81 -16.49 3.27
CA ALA A 206 -4.73 -15.60 3.68
C ALA A 206 -5.09 -14.12 3.53
N ALA A 207 -5.77 -13.75 2.43
CA ALA A 207 -6.26 -12.39 2.23
C ALA A 207 -7.38 -12.03 3.23
N GLU A 208 -8.24 -12.98 3.57
CA GLU A 208 -9.27 -12.82 4.60
C GLU A 208 -8.67 -12.59 5.99
N ILE A 209 -7.73 -13.44 6.40
CA ILE A 209 -6.99 -13.30 7.67
C ILE A 209 -6.27 -11.95 7.74
N ALA A 210 -5.59 -11.55 6.66
CA ALA A 210 -4.95 -10.24 6.56
C ALA A 210 -5.93 -9.08 6.78
N SER A 211 -7.15 -9.21 6.25
CA SER A 211 -8.20 -8.20 6.39
C SER A 211 -8.68 -8.09 7.84
N TRP A 212 -8.78 -9.23 8.54
CA TRP A 212 -9.15 -9.26 9.96
C TRP A 212 -8.07 -8.69 10.86
N ILE A 213 -6.79 -8.96 10.57
CA ILE A 213 -5.66 -8.36 11.28
C ILE A 213 -5.73 -6.83 11.22
N ASP A 214 -6.04 -6.29 10.03
CA ASP A 214 -6.19 -4.84 9.81
C ASP A 214 -7.56 -4.28 10.22
N LYS A 215 -8.49 -5.13 10.69
CA LYS A 215 -9.88 -4.76 11.05
C LYS A 215 -10.62 -4.03 9.92
N LYS A 216 -10.40 -4.43 8.65
CA LYS A 216 -11.04 -3.83 7.48
C LYS A 216 -12.48 -4.29 7.32
N ALA A 217 -13.33 -3.40 6.82
CA ALA A 217 -14.69 -3.73 6.40
C ALA A 217 -14.68 -4.56 5.09
N ASP A 218 -13.88 -4.15 4.12
CA ASP A 218 -13.70 -4.86 2.85
C ASP A 218 -12.48 -5.77 2.88
N THR A 219 -12.65 -7.00 2.39
CA THR A 219 -11.60 -8.01 2.33
C THR A 219 -10.58 -7.66 1.25
N TYR A 220 -9.30 -7.83 1.56
CA TYR A 220 -8.24 -7.85 0.56
C TYR A 220 -8.51 -8.93 -0.49
N SER A 221 -8.21 -8.63 -1.74
CA SER A 221 -8.09 -9.62 -2.80
C SER A 221 -6.72 -10.30 -2.73
N MET A 222 -6.59 -11.42 -3.43
CA MET A 222 -5.29 -12.11 -3.62
C MET A 222 -4.20 -11.18 -4.20
N THR A 223 -4.61 -10.16 -4.97
CA THR A 223 -3.70 -9.23 -5.65
C THR A 223 -3.35 -7.97 -4.84
N ASN A 224 -4.13 -7.62 -3.81
CA ASN A 224 -3.93 -6.39 -3.04
C ASN A 224 -3.60 -6.64 -1.56
N ASN A 225 -3.42 -7.91 -1.16
CA ASN A 225 -3.01 -8.31 0.18
C ASN A 225 -1.57 -7.82 0.48
N PRO A 226 -1.36 -6.96 1.49
CA PRO A 226 -0.03 -6.45 1.83
C PRO A 226 0.82 -7.40 2.68
N TYR A 227 0.28 -8.56 3.09
CA TYR A 227 0.93 -9.51 3.98
C TYR A 227 1.55 -10.69 3.21
N GLU A 228 2.72 -11.12 3.69
CA GLU A 228 3.35 -12.37 3.27
C GLU A 228 3.33 -13.33 4.45
N PHE A 229 2.63 -14.45 4.30
CA PHE A 229 2.55 -15.49 5.33
C PHE A 229 3.72 -16.45 5.18
N LYS A 230 4.50 -16.58 6.24
CA LYS A 230 5.61 -17.54 6.31
C LYS A 230 5.24 -18.64 7.27
N LEU A 231 5.26 -19.88 6.79
CA LEU A 231 5.07 -21.05 7.63
C LEU A 231 6.26 -21.19 8.60
N LEU A 232 5.97 -21.24 9.91
CA LEU A 232 6.98 -21.46 10.94
C LEU A 232 6.94 -22.88 11.47
N LEU A 233 5.74 -23.38 11.77
CA LEU A 233 5.55 -24.73 12.29
C LEU A 233 4.37 -25.42 11.61
N ARG A 234 4.58 -26.65 11.16
CA ARG A 234 3.51 -27.52 10.67
C ARG A 234 3.52 -28.80 11.46
N GLY A 235 2.47 -29.07 12.22
CA GLY A 235 2.46 -30.23 13.11
C GLY A 235 2.60 -31.60 12.41
N SER A 236 2.20 -31.72 11.15
CA SER A 236 2.46 -32.92 10.34
C SER A 236 3.91 -33.09 9.88
N LYS A 237 4.73 -32.03 9.92
CA LYS A 237 6.17 -32.03 9.59
C LYS A 237 7.03 -32.02 10.85
N ASP A 238 6.72 -31.12 11.77
CA ASP A 238 7.57 -30.76 12.91
C ASP A 238 7.08 -31.38 14.24
N GLY A 239 5.91 -32.04 14.21
CA GLY A 239 5.30 -32.70 15.36
C GLY A 239 4.43 -31.79 16.22
N PHE A 240 3.44 -32.38 16.87
CA PHE A 240 2.53 -31.71 17.80
C PHE A 240 3.09 -31.68 19.22
N THR A 241 4.31 -31.24 19.39
CA THR A 241 4.96 -31.21 20.71
C THR A 241 5.16 -29.79 21.21
N ARG A 242 5.15 -29.65 22.54
CA ARG A 242 5.45 -28.38 23.21
C ARG A 242 6.86 -27.91 22.84
N ASP A 243 7.80 -28.84 22.70
CA ASP A 243 9.19 -28.50 22.44
C ASP A 243 9.36 -27.99 21.00
N SER A 244 8.76 -28.66 20.01
CA SER A 244 8.70 -28.17 18.61
C SER A 244 8.13 -26.76 18.51
N PHE A 245 7.05 -26.47 19.26
CA PHE A 245 6.45 -25.14 19.29
C PHE A 245 7.41 -24.08 19.83
N TRP A 246 8.05 -24.34 20.97
CA TRP A 246 8.98 -23.36 21.53
C TRP A 246 10.24 -23.21 20.68
N ASP A 247 10.74 -24.27 20.06
CA ASP A 247 11.96 -24.20 19.26
C ASP A 247 11.77 -23.35 17.98
N LEU A 248 10.53 -23.27 17.45
CA LEU A 248 10.22 -22.56 16.21
C LEU A 248 9.47 -21.24 16.40
N CYS A 249 8.64 -21.12 17.45
CA CYS A 249 7.75 -19.98 17.66
C CYS A 249 8.16 -19.08 18.84
N ASP A 250 9.20 -19.43 19.62
CA ASP A 250 9.67 -18.58 20.71
C ASP A 250 10.13 -17.22 20.21
N ASN A 251 9.71 -16.17 20.91
CA ASN A 251 9.95 -14.77 20.60
C ASN A 251 9.46 -14.28 19.23
N GLN A 252 8.74 -15.12 18.48
CA GLN A 252 8.11 -14.73 17.23
C GLN A 252 6.84 -13.92 17.52
N LYS A 253 6.64 -12.81 16.81
CA LYS A 253 5.48 -11.90 16.94
C LYS A 253 4.60 -12.00 15.71
N HIS A 254 3.38 -11.46 15.79
CA HIS A 254 2.43 -11.45 14.68
C HIS A 254 2.13 -12.85 14.14
N LEU A 255 1.92 -13.80 15.04
CA LEU A 255 1.72 -15.20 14.72
C LEU A 255 0.24 -15.49 14.42
N VAL A 256 -0.01 -16.27 13.37
CA VAL A 256 -1.35 -16.75 13.04
C VAL A 256 -1.37 -18.26 13.22
N ILE A 257 -2.26 -18.73 14.08
CA ILE A 257 -2.52 -20.15 14.28
C ILE A 257 -3.67 -20.54 13.39
N VAL A 258 -3.52 -21.67 12.70
CA VAL A 258 -4.54 -22.26 11.84
C VAL A 258 -4.63 -23.76 12.13
N ILE A 259 -5.83 -24.29 12.28
CA ILE A 259 -6.11 -25.68 12.65
C ILE A 259 -7.21 -26.19 11.73
N LYS A 260 -6.99 -27.31 11.04
CA LYS A 260 -8.09 -27.97 10.32
C LYS A 260 -8.82 -28.93 11.26
N VAL A 261 -10.14 -28.89 11.29
CA VAL A 261 -10.92 -29.88 12.06
C VAL A 261 -11.01 -31.16 11.24
N LYS A 262 -10.59 -32.28 11.83
CA LYS A 262 -10.57 -33.60 11.19
C LYS A 262 -11.93 -33.95 10.57
N ASP A 263 -11.89 -34.55 9.39
CA ASP A 263 -13.07 -35.04 8.66
C ASP A 263 -14.09 -33.92 8.35
N SER A 264 -13.62 -32.66 8.27
CA SER A 264 -14.42 -31.51 7.88
C SER A 264 -13.56 -30.47 7.14
N ASP A 265 -14.21 -29.54 6.46
CA ASP A 265 -13.55 -28.37 5.85
C ASP A 265 -13.47 -27.17 6.78
N LYS A 266 -13.78 -27.36 8.08
CA LYS A 266 -13.72 -26.29 9.07
C LYS A 266 -12.28 -25.99 9.43
N ILE A 267 -11.96 -24.71 9.46
CA ILE A 267 -10.65 -24.19 9.86
C ILE A 267 -10.88 -23.38 11.12
N LEU A 268 -10.01 -23.52 12.13
CA LEU A 268 -10.04 -22.73 13.35
C LEU A 268 -8.70 -22.01 13.48
N GLY A 269 -8.66 -20.90 14.19
CA GLY A 269 -7.42 -20.15 14.29
C GLY A 269 -7.50 -18.96 15.20
N GLY A 270 -6.37 -18.28 15.32
CA GLY A 270 -6.25 -17.05 16.09
C GLY A 270 -4.97 -16.32 15.76
N TYR A 271 -5.01 -14.99 15.89
CA TYR A 271 -3.87 -14.13 15.70
C TYR A 271 -3.30 -13.67 17.05
N ASN A 272 -2.00 -13.76 17.21
CA ASN A 272 -1.26 -13.24 18.35
C ASN A 272 -0.24 -12.18 17.88
N PRO A 273 -0.54 -10.88 18.02
CA PRO A 273 0.39 -9.81 17.64
C PRO A 273 1.62 -9.75 18.54
N VAL A 274 1.51 -10.20 19.79
CA VAL A 274 2.54 -9.99 20.84
C VAL A 274 3.58 -11.11 20.87
N GLY A 275 3.22 -12.30 20.40
CA GLY A 275 4.09 -13.48 20.41
C GLY A 275 4.03 -14.28 21.72
N TRP A 276 4.78 -15.38 21.75
CA TRP A 276 5.00 -16.20 22.95
C TRP A 276 6.46 -16.16 23.36
N ASP A 277 6.71 -16.30 24.65
CA ASP A 277 8.04 -16.24 25.26
C ASP A 277 8.14 -17.35 26.30
N LYS A 278 9.18 -18.18 26.17
CA LYS A 278 9.45 -19.35 27.03
C LYS A 278 9.97 -18.97 28.43
N GLY A 279 10.11 -17.68 28.74
CA GLY A 279 10.76 -17.15 29.95
C GLY A 279 10.50 -17.90 31.26
N PHE A 280 11.56 -18.05 32.07
CA PHE A 280 11.62 -18.81 33.33
C PHE A 280 10.75 -18.28 34.49
N PHE A 281 9.99 -17.20 34.29
CA PHE A 281 9.14 -16.59 35.32
C PHE A 281 7.67 -16.70 34.92
N ASP A 282 6.87 -17.25 35.83
CA ASP A 282 5.44 -17.60 35.76
C ASP A 282 4.49 -16.38 35.58
N GLY A 283 4.82 -15.48 34.65
CA GLY A 283 4.06 -14.27 34.35
C GLY A 283 3.26 -14.43 33.06
N TYR A 284 1.92 -14.49 33.18
CA TYR A 284 1.02 -14.42 32.01
C TYR A 284 1.18 -13.06 31.31
N LYS A 285 1.61 -13.05 30.04
CA LYS A 285 1.47 -11.86 29.19
C LYS A 285 0.01 -11.74 28.75
N ILE A 286 -0.70 -10.73 29.28
CA ILE A 286 -2.09 -10.45 28.90
C ILE A 286 -2.08 -9.82 27.52
N CYS A 287 -2.49 -10.58 26.50
CA CYS A 287 -2.84 -10.02 25.19
C CYS A 287 -4.34 -9.67 25.22
N LYS A 288 -4.67 -8.38 25.09
CA LYS A 288 -6.06 -7.89 25.00
C LYS A 288 -6.68 -8.06 23.60
N GLU A 289 -5.91 -8.59 22.65
CA GLU A 289 -6.27 -8.69 21.22
C GLU A 289 -6.14 -10.13 20.68
N LEU A 290 -6.48 -11.12 21.51
CA LEU A 290 -6.64 -12.51 21.08
C LEU A 290 -8.07 -12.70 20.56
N TYR A 291 -8.21 -12.86 19.25
CA TYR A 291 -9.51 -13.11 18.59
C TYR A 291 -9.59 -14.58 18.12
N PHE A 292 -10.71 -15.26 18.41
CA PHE A 292 -11.18 -16.54 17.82
C PHE A 292 -12.52 -16.21 17.09
N LEU A 293 -13.02 -16.87 16.03
CA LEU A 293 -13.03 -18.26 15.54
C LEU A 293 -13.44 -18.24 14.04
N ILE A 294 -12.95 -19.14 13.17
CA ILE A 294 -13.53 -19.31 11.81
C ILE A 294 -14.59 -20.42 11.83
N GLU A 295 -15.80 -20.05 12.21
CA GLU A 295 -16.98 -20.36 11.40
C GLU A 295 -18.07 -19.38 11.81
N LYS A 296 -18.55 -18.63 10.82
CA LYS A 296 -19.82 -17.90 10.76
C LYS A 296 -20.68 -17.95 12.05
N TRP A 297 -20.82 -16.77 12.67
CA TRP A 297 -21.89 -16.26 13.54
C TRP A 297 -21.64 -16.19 15.07
N CYS A 298 -22.06 -15.03 15.58
CA CYS A 298 -22.12 -14.51 16.96
C CYS A 298 -21.88 -15.47 18.13
N CYS A 299 -20.98 -15.09 19.04
CA CYS A 299 -21.31 -14.82 20.45
C CYS A 299 -20.12 -14.17 21.19
N THR A 300 -20.45 -13.20 22.04
CA THR A 300 -19.56 -12.45 22.93
C THR A 300 -19.18 -13.27 24.17
N ASN A 301 -17.95 -13.03 24.67
CA ASN A 301 -17.34 -13.44 25.94
C ASN A 301 -16.87 -14.90 26.09
N PHE A 302 -15.56 -15.12 25.91
CA PHE A 302 -14.86 -16.26 26.53
C PHE A 302 -13.47 -15.86 27.05
N TYR A 303 -13.09 -16.44 28.20
CA TYR A 303 -11.75 -16.43 28.76
C TYR A 303 -11.08 -17.79 28.50
N PHE A 304 -9.82 -17.79 28.03
CA PHE A 304 -9.08 -19.02 27.79
C PHE A 304 -8.55 -19.59 29.12
N LYS A 305 -9.06 -20.75 29.54
CA LYS A 305 -8.56 -21.50 30.71
C LYS A 305 -8.19 -22.92 30.25
N SER A 306 -6.90 -23.13 29.98
CA SER A 306 -6.25 -24.38 29.54
C SER A 306 -6.54 -24.83 28.10
N CYS A 307 -5.46 -25.15 27.38
CA CYS A 307 -5.51 -25.87 26.11
C CYS A 307 -5.74 -27.37 26.42
N LYS A 308 -7.01 -27.80 26.46
CA LYS A 308 -7.32 -29.24 26.38
C LYS A 308 -7.26 -29.66 24.92
N MET A 309 -6.36 -30.59 24.62
CA MET A 309 -6.27 -31.22 23.30
C MET A 309 -7.61 -31.89 22.95
N TYR A 310 -8.32 -31.33 21.99
CA TYR A 310 -9.40 -32.02 21.29
C TYR A 310 -8.83 -32.59 19.97
N ASN A 311 -9.26 -33.80 19.63
CA ASN A 311 -8.65 -34.75 18.69
C ASN A 311 -8.04 -34.20 17.38
N ARG A 312 -6.90 -34.82 17.01
CA ARG A 312 -5.92 -34.45 15.97
C ARG A 312 -6.42 -34.46 14.51
N SER A 313 -6.07 -33.42 13.76
CA SER A 313 -5.30 -33.50 12.50
C SER A 313 -4.95 -32.09 12.00
N ASP A 314 -3.65 -31.79 11.85
CA ASP A 314 -3.07 -30.59 11.22
C ASP A 314 -3.35 -29.22 11.89
N LEU A 315 -2.49 -28.89 12.87
CA LEU A 315 -2.18 -27.52 13.30
C LEU A 315 -1.02 -26.96 12.46
N LEU A 316 -1.19 -25.73 11.98
CA LEU A 316 -0.17 -24.87 11.39
C LEU A 316 -0.03 -23.61 12.26
N PHE A 317 1.20 -23.17 12.48
CA PHE A 317 1.54 -21.91 13.14
C PHE A 317 2.53 -21.11 12.29
#